data_AF-A0A4Y9T632-F1
#
_entry.id   AF-A0A4Y9T632-F1
#
_cell.length_a   1.000
_cell.length_b   1.000
_cell.length_c   1.000
_cell.angle_alpha   90.00
_cell.angle_beta   90.00
_cell.angle_gamma   90.00
#
_symmetry.space_group_name_H-M   'P 1'
#
loop_
_entity.id
_entity.type
_entity.pdbx_description
1 polymer ?
#
loop_
_entity_poly.entity_id
_entity_poly.type
_entity_poly.pdbx_seq_one_letter_code
_entity_poly.pdbx_strand_id
1 'polypeptide(L)'
;TEFGAYFMNYHSRAPIFSATGAPASTFAGVRALPAQLQALAPLIVAGNSSYFVEYPEDIRLYGLSFSTTLPTGTAWSGEVSYRPNAPVQLNSTDILFAGVRPLGGSLTNASLLSAPPGSDLHGYRRKEITQFQTTLTHFFDQVMGASRLTLVGAVGVT
;
A
#
# COMPACT_ATOMS: atom_id res chain seq x y z
N THR A 1 -27.51 20.25 -11.29
CA THR A 1 -26.55 19.13 -11.06
C THR A 1 -25.24 19.50 -11.68
N GLU A 2 -24.15 19.23 -10.96
CA GLU A 2 -22.79 19.52 -11.39
C GLU A 2 -21.99 18.22 -11.45
N PHE A 3 -21.11 18.13 -12.44
CA PHE A 3 -20.20 17.01 -12.63
C PHE A 3 -18.78 17.55 -12.75
N GLY A 4 -17.83 16.85 -12.12
CA GLY A 4 -16.40 17.12 -12.20
C GLY A 4 -15.67 15.91 -12.77
N ALA A 5 -14.63 16.17 -13.54
CA ALA A 5 -13.68 15.14 -13.97
C ALA A 5 -12.27 15.68 -13.77
N TYR A 6 -11.37 14.85 -13.27
CA TYR A 6 -9.99 15.24 -13.08
C TYR A 6 -9.04 14.08 -13.35
N PHE A 7 -7.83 14.44 -13.78
CA PHE A 7 -6.72 13.53 -13.97
C PHE A 7 -5.50 14.13 -13.28
N MET A 8 -4.74 13.28 -12.59
CA MET A 8 -3.47 13.66 -11.99
C MET A 8 -2.42 12.58 -12.26
N ASN A 9 -1.21 13.03 -12.58
CA ASN A 9 0.01 12.22 -12.45
C ASN A 9 0.82 12.81 -11.30
N TYR A 10 1.07 12.01 -10.26
CA TYR A 10 1.76 12.48 -9.06
C TYR A 10 2.79 11.47 -8.55
N HIS A 11 3.71 11.95 -7.72
CA HIS A 11 4.75 11.13 -7.11
C HIS A 11 4.43 10.93 -5.62
N SER A 12 4.65 9.72 -5.12
CA SER A 12 4.46 9.43 -3.70
C SER A 12 5.45 10.23 -2.87
N ARG A 13 4.95 10.91 -1.84
CA ARG A 13 5.78 11.53 -0.79
C ARG A 13 5.95 10.60 0.42
N ALA A 14 5.26 9.46 0.43
CA ALA A 14 5.35 8.48 1.49
C ALA A 14 6.60 7.61 1.27
N PRO A 15 7.48 7.48 2.28
CA PRO A 15 8.64 6.60 2.19
C PRO A 15 8.19 5.14 2.22
N ILE A 16 8.61 4.35 1.23
CA ILE A 16 8.41 2.90 1.22
C ILE A 16 9.72 2.20 1.56
N PHE A 17 9.66 1.27 2.52
CA PHE A 17 10.80 0.47 2.94
C PHE A 17 11.08 -0.64 1.92
N SER A 18 12.27 -0.65 1.34
CA SER A 18 12.75 -1.66 0.40
C SER A 18 14.10 -2.22 0.87
N ALA A 19 14.50 -3.38 0.38
CA ALA A 19 15.75 -4.01 0.78
C ALA A 19 16.45 -4.71 -0.36
N THR A 20 17.78 -4.76 -0.32
CA THR A 20 18.60 -5.56 -1.22
C THR A 20 19.12 -6.76 -0.45
N GLY A 21 18.84 -7.96 -0.95
CA GLY A 21 19.35 -9.19 -0.33
C GLY A 21 20.87 -9.30 -0.44
N ALA A 22 21.51 -10.00 0.48
CA ALA A 22 22.94 -10.26 0.43
C ALA A 22 23.38 -10.86 -0.93
N PRO A 23 24.62 -10.60 -1.39
CA PRO A 23 25.10 -11.13 -2.66
C PRO A 23 25.24 -12.66 -2.62
N ALA A 24 25.18 -13.30 -3.79
CA ALA A 24 25.31 -14.76 -3.92
C ALA A 24 26.60 -15.32 -3.29
N SER A 25 27.69 -14.54 -3.28
CA SER A 25 28.96 -14.89 -2.63
C SER A 25 28.81 -15.07 -1.11
N THR A 26 27.99 -14.25 -0.45
CA THR A 26 27.69 -14.40 0.99
C THR A 26 26.99 -15.73 1.25
N PHE A 27 26.01 -16.09 0.43
CA PHE A 27 25.32 -17.39 0.57
C PHE A 27 26.27 -18.57 0.32
N ALA A 28 27.17 -18.47 -0.67
CA ALA A 28 28.19 -19.50 -0.92
C ALA A 28 29.16 -19.64 0.28
N GLY A 29 29.62 -18.52 0.84
CA GLY A 29 30.48 -18.51 2.02
C GLY A 29 29.81 -19.11 3.25
N VAL A 30 28.53 -18.80 3.46
CA VAL A 30 27.74 -19.35 4.57
C VAL A 30 27.51 -20.86 4.42
N ARG A 31 27.28 -21.36 3.21
CA ARG A 31 27.16 -22.81 2.93
C ARG A 31 28.47 -23.57 3.18
N ALA A 32 29.62 -22.90 3.09
CA ALA A 32 30.93 -23.48 3.36
C ALA A 32 31.34 -23.44 4.85
N LEU A 33 30.51 -22.84 5.73
CA LEU A 33 30.81 -22.80 7.16
C LEU A 33 30.74 -24.20 7.80
N PRO A 34 31.60 -24.48 8.79
CA PRO A 34 31.49 -25.67 9.64
C PRO A 34 30.11 -25.79 10.28
N ALA A 35 29.63 -27.01 10.50
CA ALA A 35 28.29 -27.27 11.05
C ALA A 35 28.01 -26.52 12.37
N GLN A 36 29.03 -26.36 13.21
CA GLN A 36 28.95 -25.65 14.49
C GLN A 36 28.64 -24.15 14.32
N LEU A 37 28.99 -23.56 13.17
CA LEU A 37 28.81 -22.14 12.87
C LEU A 37 27.61 -21.88 11.95
N GLN A 38 26.94 -22.91 11.43
CA GLN A 38 25.79 -22.72 10.55
C GLN A 38 24.60 -22.04 11.23
N ALA A 39 24.49 -22.09 12.56
CA ALA A 39 23.49 -21.32 13.30
C ALA A 39 23.65 -19.80 13.13
N LEU A 40 24.85 -19.31 12.78
CA LEU A 40 25.14 -17.90 12.52
C LEU A 40 24.83 -17.46 11.08
N ALA A 41 24.49 -18.40 10.20
CA ALA A 41 24.14 -18.15 8.80
C ALA A 41 23.15 -16.98 8.61
N PRO A 42 22.04 -16.88 9.37
CA PRO A 42 21.06 -15.82 9.17
C PRO A 42 21.61 -14.45 9.57
N LEU A 43 22.45 -14.39 10.60
CA LEU A 43 23.10 -13.16 11.05
C LEU A 43 24.09 -12.64 9.99
N ILE A 44 24.86 -13.55 9.37
CA ILE A 44 25.81 -13.19 8.31
C ILE A 44 25.06 -12.68 7.07
N VAL A 45 24.00 -13.37 6.64
CA VAL A 45 23.19 -12.92 5.49
C VAL A 45 22.47 -11.61 5.78
N ALA A 46 21.86 -11.45 6.95
CA ALA A 46 21.20 -10.21 7.34
C ALA A 46 22.19 -9.04 7.42
N GLY A 47 23.38 -9.26 7.99
CA GLY A 47 24.43 -8.23 8.09
C GLY A 47 25.07 -7.83 6.75
N ASN A 48 24.91 -8.66 5.71
CA ASN A 48 25.34 -8.35 4.34
C ASN A 48 24.18 -7.93 3.42
N SER A 49 22.98 -7.77 3.96
CA SER A 49 21.84 -7.19 3.25
C SER A 49 21.76 -5.69 3.54
N SER A 50 21.23 -4.91 2.61
CA SER A 50 21.03 -3.47 2.79
C SER A 50 19.54 -3.12 2.72
N TYR A 51 19.17 -1.97 3.27
CA TYR A 51 17.84 -1.40 3.12
C TYR A 51 17.93 -0.02 2.49
N PHE A 52 16.87 0.37 1.80
CA PHE A 52 16.75 1.68 1.18
C PHE A 52 15.29 2.13 1.18
N VAL A 53 15.09 3.42 0.94
CA VAL A 53 13.75 4.02 0.91
C VAL A 53 13.44 4.42 -0.52
N GLU A 54 12.28 4.00 -1.00
CA GLU A 54 11.77 4.35 -2.32
C GLU A 54 10.57 5.28 -2.21
N TYR A 55 10.48 6.20 -3.16
CA TYR A 55 9.35 7.10 -3.34
C TYR A 55 8.72 6.77 -4.70
N PRO A 56 7.66 5.93 -4.74
CA PRO A 56 7.07 5.51 -6.01
C PRO A 56 6.62 6.69 -6.86
N GLU A 57 7.07 6.70 -8.10
CA GLU A 57 6.76 7.73 -9.08
C GLU A 57 5.65 7.30 -10.06
N ASP A 58 5.16 8.28 -10.82
CA ASP A 58 4.19 8.13 -11.92
C ASP A 58 2.85 7.49 -11.52
N ILE A 59 2.30 7.91 -10.38
CA ILE A 59 0.98 7.43 -9.93
C ILE A 59 -0.10 8.20 -10.67
N ARG A 60 -0.88 7.47 -11.46
CA ARG A 60 -2.00 8.03 -12.22
C ARG A 60 -3.28 7.91 -11.41
N LEU A 61 -4.09 8.95 -11.43
CA LEU A 61 -5.39 9.00 -10.78
C LEU A 61 -6.40 9.65 -11.73
N TYR A 62 -7.49 8.93 -11.97
CA TYR A 62 -8.66 9.40 -12.70
C TYR A 62 -9.81 9.55 -11.71
N GLY A 63 -10.45 10.70 -11.66
CA GLY A 63 -11.57 10.96 -10.75
C GLY A 63 -12.76 11.53 -11.49
N LEU A 64 -13.95 11.05 -11.12
CA LEU A 64 -15.23 11.59 -11.55
C LEU A 64 -16.04 11.92 -10.30
N SER A 65 -16.54 13.14 -10.21
CA SER A 65 -17.36 13.60 -9.09
C SER A 65 -18.69 14.16 -9.58
N PHE A 66 -19.69 14.14 -8.71
CA PHE A 66 -20.98 14.75 -8.96
C PHE A 66 -21.53 15.40 -7.71
N SER A 67 -22.36 16.41 -7.90
CA SER A 67 -23.12 17.08 -6.85
C SER A 67 -24.49 17.48 -7.37
N THR A 68 -25.54 17.11 -6.65
CA THR A 68 -26.92 17.41 -7.04
C THR A 68 -27.81 17.64 -5.83
N THR A 69 -28.90 18.37 -6.03
CA THR A 69 -30.00 18.45 -5.08
C THR A 69 -31.16 17.63 -5.63
N LEU A 70 -31.63 16.67 -4.85
CA LEU A 70 -32.79 15.85 -5.16
C LEU A 70 -34.07 16.69 -5.04
N PRO A 71 -35.17 16.31 -5.72
CA PRO A 71 -36.46 17.01 -5.59
C PRO A 71 -36.99 17.09 -4.15
N THR A 72 -36.54 16.19 -3.28
CA THR A 72 -36.85 16.17 -1.84
C THR A 72 -36.10 17.26 -1.05
N GLY A 73 -35.19 18.02 -1.65
CA GLY A 73 -34.31 18.98 -0.95
C GLY A 73 -33.04 18.35 -0.36
N THR A 74 -32.83 17.04 -0.54
CA THR A 74 -31.60 16.34 -0.12
C THR A 74 -30.45 16.72 -1.04
N ALA A 75 -29.34 17.21 -0.49
CA ALA A 75 -28.07 17.35 -1.19
C ALA A 75 -27.39 15.98 -1.30
N TRP A 76 -26.99 15.57 -2.50
CA TRP A 76 -26.32 14.31 -2.77
C TRP A 76 -25.06 14.58 -3.59
N SER A 77 -23.91 14.15 -3.07
CA SER A 77 -22.62 14.25 -3.74
C SER A 77 -21.88 12.92 -3.69
N GLY A 78 -20.96 12.73 -4.61
CA GLY A 78 -20.10 11.57 -4.61
C GLY A 78 -18.95 11.69 -5.58
N GLU A 79 -17.98 10.79 -5.41
CA GLU A 79 -16.80 10.69 -6.24
C GLU A 79 -16.40 9.23 -6.42
N VAL A 80 -16.04 8.87 -7.64
CA VAL A 80 -15.31 7.64 -7.95
C VAL A 80 -13.91 8.02 -8.41
N SER A 81 -12.88 7.40 -7.85
CA SER A 81 -11.50 7.56 -8.26
C SER A 81 -10.87 6.21 -8.60
N TYR A 82 -10.10 6.17 -9.68
CA TYR A 82 -9.41 4.98 -10.16
C TYR A 82 -7.91 5.26 -10.28
N ARG A 83 -7.11 4.40 -9.65
CA ARG A 83 -5.66 4.41 -9.73
C ARG A 83 -5.19 3.09 -10.34
N PRO A 84 -4.80 3.04 -11.62
CA PRO A 84 -4.37 1.79 -12.26
C PRO A 84 -3.03 1.25 -11.72
N ASN A 85 -2.25 2.09 -11.05
CA ASN A 85 -0.90 1.74 -10.62
C ASN A 85 -0.54 2.28 -9.23
N ALA A 86 -1.48 2.23 -8.29
CA ALA A 86 -1.25 2.63 -6.91
C ALA A 86 -0.20 1.74 -6.24
N PRO A 87 0.81 2.30 -5.56
CA PRO A 87 1.79 1.52 -4.82
C PRO A 87 1.18 1.00 -3.52
N VAL A 88 0.92 -0.31 -3.45
CA VAL A 88 0.49 -0.97 -2.22
C VAL A 88 1.71 -1.51 -1.50
N GLN A 89 1.97 -0.98 -0.32
CA GLN A 89 3.12 -1.37 0.50
C GLN A 89 2.99 -2.83 0.96
N LEU A 90 4.10 -3.57 0.85
CA LEU A 90 4.26 -4.91 1.39
C LEU A 90 4.69 -4.84 2.86
N ASN A 91 4.43 -5.90 3.62
CA ASN A 91 4.83 -5.94 5.02
C ASN A 91 6.37 -5.86 5.14
N SER A 92 6.85 -4.85 5.86
CA SER A 92 8.29 -4.63 6.07
C SER A 92 8.99 -5.80 6.76
N THR A 93 8.32 -6.54 7.64
CA THR A 93 8.93 -7.74 8.26
C THR A 93 9.16 -8.82 7.21
N ASP A 94 8.19 -9.04 6.32
CA ASP A 94 8.35 -10.01 5.23
C ASP A 94 9.47 -9.62 4.27
N ILE A 95 9.67 -8.32 4.01
CA ILE A 95 10.78 -7.82 3.18
C ILE A 95 12.13 -8.16 3.83
N LEU A 96 12.27 -7.90 5.14
CA LEU A 96 13.49 -8.22 5.89
C LEU A 96 13.78 -9.73 5.91
N PHE A 97 12.77 -10.55 6.19
CA PHE A 97 12.93 -12.00 6.27
C PHE A 97 13.10 -12.67 4.90
N ALA A 98 12.69 -12.02 3.81
CA ALA A 98 12.90 -12.53 2.47
C ALA A 98 14.39 -12.70 2.13
N GLY A 99 15.27 -11.88 2.71
CA GLY A 99 16.71 -11.98 2.53
C GLY A 99 17.32 -13.26 3.12
N VAL A 100 16.75 -13.81 4.20
CA VAL A 100 17.26 -15.05 4.84
C VAL A 100 16.58 -16.32 4.32
N ARG A 101 15.46 -16.18 3.61
CA ARG A 101 14.72 -17.31 3.02
C ARG A 101 15.57 -18.23 2.13
N PRO A 102 16.51 -17.74 1.29
CA PRO A 102 17.34 -18.60 0.43
C PRO A 102 18.34 -19.50 1.18
N LEU A 103 18.49 -19.34 2.50
CA LEU A 103 19.27 -20.26 3.34
C LEU A 103 18.62 -21.64 3.47
N GLY A 104 17.29 -21.75 3.26
CA GLY A 104 16.57 -23.01 3.35
C GLY A 104 16.37 -23.51 4.78
N GLY A 105 16.11 -24.81 4.95
CA GLY A 105 15.88 -25.43 6.27
C GLY A 105 14.64 -24.87 6.97
N SER A 106 14.76 -24.51 8.24
CA SER A 106 13.67 -23.90 9.02
C SER A 106 13.26 -22.51 8.55
N LEU A 107 14.05 -21.87 7.67
CA LEU A 107 13.83 -20.51 7.19
C LEU A 107 13.07 -20.44 5.85
N THR A 108 12.69 -21.58 5.27
CA THR A 108 11.93 -21.60 4.00
C THR A 108 10.58 -20.89 4.09
N ASN A 109 10.00 -20.83 5.30
CA ASN A 109 8.72 -20.16 5.59
C ASN A 109 8.90 -18.81 6.33
N ALA A 110 10.12 -18.27 6.38
CA ALA A 110 10.39 -17.02 7.10
C ALA A 110 9.72 -15.79 6.46
N SER A 111 9.41 -15.84 5.17
CA SER A 111 8.71 -14.78 4.44
C SER A 111 7.92 -15.38 3.27
N LEU A 112 6.79 -14.76 2.93
CA LEU A 112 6.04 -15.08 1.71
C LEU A 112 6.70 -14.53 0.44
N LEU A 113 7.58 -13.55 0.60
CA LEU A 113 8.36 -12.97 -0.49
C LEU A 113 9.58 -13.84 -0.80
N SER A 114 10.02 -13.81 -2.04
CA SER A 114 11.21 -14.52 -2.51
C SER A 114 11.88 -13.67 -3.56
N ALA A 115 13.19 -13.51 -3.44
CA ALA A 115 14.03 -12.80 -4.39
C ALA A 115 15.38 -13.52 -4.51
N PRO A 116 15.98 -13.51 -5.71
CA PRO A 116 17.35 -13.99 -5.88
C PRO A 116 18.35 -13.27 -4.96
N PRO A 117 19.43 -13.94 -4.52
CA PRO A 117 20.53 -13.27 -3.85
C PRO A 117 21.06 -12.07 -4.63
N GLY A 118 21.28 -10.95 -3.96
CA GLY A 118 21.79 -9.71 -4.56
C GLY A 118 20.78 -8.90 -5.36
N SER A 119 19.51 -9.33 -5.46
CA SER A 119 18.48 -8.53 -6.11
C SER A 119 17.79 -7.59 -5.14
N ASP A 120 17.23 -6.51 -5.68
CA ASP A 120 16.38 -5.58 -4.95
C ASP A 120 14.97 -6.16 -4.74
N LEU A 121 14.49 -6.02 -3.52
CA LEU A 121 13.12 -6.28 -3.12
C LEU A 121 12.42 -4.94 -2.90
N HIS A 122 11.72 -4.49 -3.93
CA HIS A 122 10.84 -3.34 -3.83
C HIS A 122 9.75 -3.60 -2.80
N GLY A 123 9.58 -2.67 -1.87
CA GLY A 123 8.64 -2.77 -0.76
C GLY A 123 7.19 -2.48 -1.11
N TYR A 124 6.86 -2.40 -2.39
CA TYR A 124 5.50 -2.20 -2.85
C TYR A 124 5.21 -3.02 -4.10
N ARG A 125 3.92 -3.27 -4.32
CA ARG A 125 3.40 -3.76 -5.59
C ARG A 125 2.41 -2.78 -6.14
N ARG A 126 2.54 -2.47 -7.43
CA ARG A 126 1.53 -1.65 -8.13
C ARG A 126 0.26 -2.47 -8.29
N LYS A 127 -0.86 -1.89 -7.85
CA LYS A 127 -2.19 -2.48 -7.94
C LYS A 127 -3.18 -1.45 -8.46
N GLU A 128 -4.22 -1.98 -9.08
CA GLU A 128 -5.39 -1.22 -9.45
C GLU A 128 -6.25 -1.02 -8.20
N ILE A 129 -6.63 0.23 -7.94
CA ILE A 129 -7.50 0.61 -6.81
C ILE A 129 -8.63 1.49 -7.35
N THR A 130 -9.87 1.12 -7.04
CA THR A 130 -11.05 1.92 -7.34
C THR A 130 -11.71 2.31 -6.04
N GLN A 131 -11.78 3.60 -5.75
CA GLN A 131 -12.47 4.10 -4.57
C GLN A 131 -13.75 4.79 -4.98
N PHE A 132 -14.81 4.56 -4.21
CA PHE A 132 -16.07 5.26 -4.37
C PHE A 132 -16.49 5.83 -3.02
N GLN A 133 -16.86 7.09 -2.99
CA GLN A 133 -17.40 7.77 -1.82
C GLN A 133 -18.65 8.55 -2.19
N THR A 134 -19.65 8.56 -1.32
CA THR A 134 -20.86 9.35 -1.53
C THR A 134 -21.46 9.81 -0.21
N THR A 135 -22.04 11.00 -0.23
CA THR A 135 -22.62 11.67 0.93
C THR A 135 -24.00 12.23 0.56
N LEU A 136 -24.96 12.00 1.45
CA LEU A 136 -26.30 12.55 1.41
C LEU A 136 -26.51 13.46 2.63
N THR A 137 -27.04 14.64 2.43
CA THR A 137 -27.38 15.58 3.50
C THR A 137 -28.80 16.09 3.32
N HIS A 138 -29.60 16.00 4.36
CA HIS A 138 -30.98 16.47 4.36
C HIS A 138 -31.28 17.31 5.59
N PHE A 139 -32.07 18.36 5.40
CA PHE A 139 -32.50 19.25 6.47
C PHE A 139 -33.99 19.06 6.73
N PHE A 140 -34.34 18.82 7.98
CA PHE A 140 -35.71 18.86 8.46
C PHE A 140 -35.87 20.12 9.33
N ASP A 141 -36.70 21.05 8.91
CA ASP A 141 -36.98 22.26 9.69
C ASP A 141 -38.06 21.99 10.76
N GLN A 142 -37.98 22.69 11.90
CA GLN A 142 -38.99 22.68 12.96
C GLN A 142 -39.35 21.29 13.52
N VAL A 143 -38.34 20.48 13.84
CA VAL A 143 -38.54 19.13 14.40
C VAL A 143 -38.44 19.16 15.93
N MET A 144 -39.50 18.72 16.62
CA MET A 144 -39.53 18.53 18.09
C MET A 144 -39.07 19.78 18.90
N GLY A 145 -39.41 20.98 18.44
CA GLY A 145 -39.04 22.24 19.09
C GLY A 145 -37.63 22.76 18.75
N ALA A 146 -36.84 22.01 17.97
CA ALA A 146 -35.60 22.50 17.38
C ALA A 146 -35.88 23.33 16.10
N SER A 147 -35.04 24.34 15.84
CA SER A 147 -35.14 25.13 14.61
C SER A 147 -34.84 24.29 13.35
N ARG A 148 -33.90 23.34 13.44
CA ARG A 148 -33.48 22.47 12.34
C ARG A 148 -32.79 21.20 12.83
N LEU A 149 -33.10 20.08 12.18
CA LEU A 149 -32.38 18.81 12.28
C LEU A 149 -31.66 18.55 10.95
N THR A 150 -30.36 18.21 11.02
CA THR A 150 -29.57 17.84 9.83
C THR A 150 -29.24 16.36 9.89
N LEU A 151 -29.64 15.60 8.87
CA LEU A 151 -29.28 14.20 8.70
C LEU A 151 -28.20 14.08 7.63
N VAL A 152 -27.09 13.43 7.97
CA VAL A 152 -25.99 13.15 7.05
C VAL A 152 -25.75 11.65 6.99
N GLY A 153 -25.74 11.09 5.78
CA GLY A 153 -25.35 9.71 5.51
C GLY A 153 -24.15 9.69 4.57
N ALA A 154 -23.12 8.92 4.89
CA ALA A 154 -21.93 8.78 4.05
C ALA A 154 -21.58 7.30 3.89
N VAL A 155 -21.13 6.91 2.69
CA VAL A 155 -20.66 5.56 2.37
C VAL A 155 -19.38 5.67 1.55
N GLY A 156 -18.39 4.86 1.89
CA GLY A 156 -17.11 4.76 1.18
C GLY A 156 -16.69 3.31 0.99
N VAL A 157 -16.16 2.98 -0.18
CA VAL A 157 -15.58 1.67 -0.52
C VAL A 157 -14.28 1.85 -1.30
N THR A 158 -13.38 0.87 -1.22
CA THR A 158 -12.04 0.85 -1.86
C THR A 158 -11.70 -0.54 -2.34
#